data_AF-B6VGG0-F1
#
_entry.id   AF-B6VGG0-F1
#
_cell.length_a   1.000
_cell.length_b   1.000
_cell.length_c   1.000
_cell.angle_alpha   90.00
_cell.angle_beta   90.00
_cell.angle_gamma   90.00
#
_symmetry.space_group_name_H-M   'P 1'
#
loop_
_entity.id
_entity.type
_entity.pdbx_description
1 polymer ?
#
loop_
_entity_poly.entity_id
_entity_poly.type
_entity_poly.pdbx_seq_one_letter_code
_entity_poly.pdbx_strand_id
1 'polypeptide(L)' 'LKSARLPFSIRFFLVAILFLLFDLEIALLLPLPWAIQLPHPPHSFTWALIILSLLALGFIYE' A
#
# COMPACT_ATOMS: atom_id res chain seq x y z
N LEU A 1 -6.11 -3.28 42.23
CA LEU A 1 -6.29 -3.56 40.78
C LEU A 1 -5.55 -2.48 39.99
N LYS A 2 -4.26 -2.69 39.74
CA LYS A 2 -3.38 -1.71 39.08
C LYS A 2 -3.69 -1.76 37.58
N SER A 3 -4.29 -0.69 37.05
CA SER A 3 -4.61 -0.57 35.64
C SER A 3 -3.31 -0.58 34.82
N ALA A 4 -3.06 -1.69 34.12
CA ALA A 4 -1.96 -1.88 33.19
C ALA A 4 -2.26 -1.28 31.81
N ARG A 5 -3.02 -0.19 31.76
CA ARG A 5 -3.25 0.57 30.52
C ARG A 5 -2.19 1.66 30.41
N LEU A 6 -1.01 1.24 29.95
CA LEU A 6 -0.01 2.18 29.45
C LEU A 6 -0.63 2.97 28.29
N PRO A 7 -0.38 4.29 28.20
CA PRO A 7 -0.93 5.11 27.13
C PRO A 7 -0.44 4.59 25.78
N PHE A 8 -1.38 4.37 24.87
CA PHE A 8 -1.11 3.86 23.53
C PHE A 8 -0.48 4.95 22.67
N SER A 9 0.67 4.65 22.10
CA SER A 9 1.41 5.57 21.24
C SER A 9 0.85 5.54 19.81
N ILE A 10 0.01 6.52 19.48
CA ILE A 10 -0.65 6.67 18.16
C ILE A 10 0.32 6.61 16.98
N ARG A 11 1.56 7.07 17.16
CA ARG A 11 2.60 7.00 16.12
C ARG A 11 2.86 5.58 15.62
N PHE A 12 2.94 4.60 16.53
CA PHE A 12 3.17 3.19 16.14
C PHE A 12 1.94 2.55 15.48
N PHE A 13 0.74 3.05 15.79
CA PHE A 13 -0.49 2.59 15.15
C PHE A 13 -0.63 3.09 13.72
N LEU A 14 -0.30 4.37 13.48
CA LEU A 14 -0.33 4.94 12.14
C LEU A 14 0.66 4.23 11.22
N VAL A 15 1.88 3.96 11.69
CA VAL A 15 2.88 3.17 10.96
C VAL A 15 2.37 1.76 10.63
N ALA A 16 1.65 1.11 11.56
CA ALA A 16 1.08 -0.22 11.31
C ALA A 16 -0.02 -0.20 10.24
N ILE A 17 -0.86 0.84 10.21
CA ILE A 17 -1.87 1.02 9.16
C ILE A 17 -1.20 1.32 7.82
N LEU A 18 -0.19 2.17 7.79
CA LEU A 18 0.53 2.47 6.55
C LEU A 18 1.27 1.24 6.01
N PHE A 19 1.92 0.47 6.87
CA PHE A 19 2.54 -0.80 6.49
C PHE A 19 1.53 -1.77 5.86
N LEU A 20 0.34 -1.89 6.46
CA LEU A 20 -0.73 -2.73 5.91
C LEU A 20 -1.21 -2.23 4.54
N LEU A 21 -1.33 -0.92 4.37
CA LEU A 21 -1.77 -0.31 3.11
C LEU A 21 -0.70 -0.46 2.01
N PHE A 22 0.57 -0.31 2.34
CA PHE A 22 1.69 -0.55 1.44
C PHE A 22 1.75 -2.02 1.00
N ASP A 23 1.60 -2.97 1.93
CA ASP A 23 1.58 -4.41 1.62
C ASP A 23 0.42 -4.77 0.67
N LEU A 24 -0.76 -4.16 0.87
CA LEU A 24 -1.91 -4.31 -0.01
C LEU A 24 -1.62 -3.79 -1.44
N GLU A 25 -1.00 -2.61 -1.57
CA GLU A 25 -0.68 -2.03 -2.87
C GLU A 25 0.34 -2.87 -3.65
N ILE A 26 1.35 -3.42 -2.97
CA ILE A 26 2.29 -4.36 -3.59
C ILE A 26 1.58 -5.66 -4.01
N ALA A 27 0.65 -6.17 -3.20
CA ALA A 27 -0.15 -7.32 -3.57
C ALA A 27 -0.99 -7.09 -4.83
N LEU A 28 -1.47 -5.87 -5.05
CA LEU A 28 -2.19 -5.47 -6.27
C LEU A 28 -1.26 -5.34 -7.50
N LEU A 29 0.04 -5.11 -7.31
CA LEU A 29 1.04 -5.07 -8.39
C LEU A 29 1.54 -6.46 -8.80
N LEU A 30 1.46 -7.48 -7.94
CA LEU A 30 1.86 -8.86 -8.24
C LEU A 30 1.30 -9.45 -9.54
N PRO A 31 0.02 -9.24 -9.92
CA PRO A 31 -0.53 -9.82 -11.15
C PRO A 31 -0.13 -9.12 -12.45
N LEU A 32 0.63 -8.01 -12.39
CA LEU A 32 1.01 -7.23 -13.58
C LEU A 32 1.76 -8.01 -14.67
N PRO A 33 2.66 -8.97 -14.37
CA PRO A 33 3.33 -9.76 -15.41
C PRO A 33 2.34 -10.56 -16.26
N TRP A 34 1.28 -11.09 -15.65
CA TRP A 34 0.19 -11.75 -16.38
C TRP A 34 -0.72 -10.75 -17.07
N ALA A 35 -0.84 -9.54 -16.52
CA ALA A 35 -1.68 -8.50 -17.10
C ALA A 35 -1.21 -8.02 -18.49
N ILE A 36 0.07 -8.19 -18.80
CA ILE A 36 0.66 -7.90 -20.13
C ILE A 36 0.09 -8.82 -21.22
N GLN A 37 -0.42 -10.00 -20.85
CA GLN A 37 -0.99 -10.96 -21.80
C GLN A 37 -2.46 -10.68 -22.14
N LEU A 38 -3.10 -9.71 -21.49
CA LEU A 38 -4.48 -9.34 -21.79
C LEU A 38 -4.61 -8.64 -23.15
N PRO A 39 -5.80 -8.68 -23.77
CA PRO A 39 -6.05 -8.05 -25.08
C PRO A 39 -5.84 -6.53 -25.11
N HIS A 40 -5.78 -5.86 -23.95
CA HIS A 40 -5.57 -4.42 -23.85
C HIS A 40 -4.44 -4.09 -22.85
N PRO A 41 -3.16 -4.37 -23.18
CA PRO A 41 -2.02 -4.08 -22.31
C PRO A 41 -1.85 -2.60 -21.89
N PRO A 42 -2.10 -1.57 -22.75
CA PRO A 42 -1.84 -0.19 -22.34
C PRO A 42 -2.75 0.27 -21.20
N HIS A 43 -3.98 -0.24 -21.12
CA HIS A 43 -4.89 0.08 -20.03
C HIS A 43 -4.38 -0.49 -18.69
N SER A 44 -3.90 -1.74 -18.67
CA SER A 44 -3.31 -2.31 -17.47
C SER A 44 -2.05 -1.56 -17.02
N PHE A 45 -1.25 -1.08 -17.97
CA PHE A 45 -0.06 -0.28 -17.67
C PHE A 45 -0.42 1.08 -17.05
N THR A 46 -1.49 1.74 -17.52
CA THR A 46 -1.95 3.00 -16.90
C THR A 46 -2.39 2.81 -15.45
N TRP A 47 -3.10 1.72 -15.14
CA TRP A 47 -3.49 1.42 -13.76
C TRP A 47 -2.28 1.10 -12.87
N ALA A 48 -1.31 0.35 -13.38
CA ALA A 48 -0.06 0.08 -12.68
C ALA A 48 0.67 1.37 -12.30
N LEU A 49 0.77 2.33 -13.24
CA LEU A 49 1.41 3.61 -12.99
C LEU A 49 0.68 4.46 -11.95
N ILE A 50 -0.66 4.45 -11.96
CA ILE A 50 -1.46 5.15 -10.94
C ILE A 50 -1.15 4.59 -9.55
N ILE A 51 -1.20 3.26 -9.38
CA ILE A 51 -0.88 2.61 -8.09
C ILE A 51 0.55 2.94 -7.67
N LEU A 52 1.53 2.84 -8.58
CA LEU A 52 2.93 3.13 -8.27
C LEU A 52 3.17 4.60 -7.90
N SER A 53 2.45 5.54 -8.52
CA SER A 53 2.51 6.96 -8.13
C SER A 53 1.92 7.22 -6.75
N LEU A 54 0.84 6.52 -6.39
CA LEU A 54 0.20 6.66 -5.09
C LEU A 54 1.09 6.07 -3.97
N LEU A 55 1.72 4.93 -4.24
CA LEU A 55 2.76 4.34 -3.38
C LEU A 55 3.91 5.31 -3.12
N ALA A 56 4.42 5.95 -4.18
CA ALA A 56 5.52 6.92 -4.08
C ALA A 56 5.11 8.17 -3.29
N LEU A 57 3.89 8.68 -3.48
CA LEU A 57 3.37 9.82 -2.71
C LEU A 57 3.13 9.47 -1.24
N GLY A 58 2.57 8.28 -0.96
CA GLY A 58 2.38 7.78 0.39
C GLY A 58 3.70 7.62 1.14
N PHE A 59 4.73 7.13 0.47
CA PHE A 59 6.09 7.01 1.02
C PHE A 59 6.77 8.36 1.29
N ILE A 60 6.47 9.41 0.51
CA ILE A 60 7.02 10.76 0.75
C ILE A 60 6.32 11.46 1.92
N TYR A 61 5.04 11.17 2.14
CA TYR A 61 4.24 11.82 3.17
C TYR A 61 4.45 11.23 4.58
N GLU A 62 4.75 9.94 4.66
CA GLU A 62 5.26 9.28 5.87
C GLU A 62 6.70 9.72 6.19
#